data_AF-A0A1M6XIY0-F1
#
_entry.id   AF-A0A1M6XIY0-F1
#
_cell.length_a   1.000
_cell.length_b   1.000
_cell.length_c   1.000
_cell.angle_alpha   90.00
_cell.angle_beta   90.00
_cell.angle_gamma   90.00
#
_symmetry.space_group_name_H-M   'P 1'
#
loop_
_entity.id
_entity.type
_entity.pdbx_description
1 polymer ?
#
loop_
_entity_poly.entity_id
_entity_poly.type
_entity_poly.pdbx_seq_one_letter_code
_entity_poly.pdbx_strand_id
1 'polypeptide(L)'
;MRIPKSKVLYSFLGATAMLVSLGTVASAKVPGKVTVDDNGQRIVFQTEHQESVASFLREHGYQLNHHDWVQPGLSTPVQPGMVIQIETPAMVKIDNQGHWQTVWTFGQNVDEVLEMDHIHLQPGDKVSLPLSQPIVNHSEIVIQKDQQKIYTKLQEIPFQTIQRRTQKLFVGQTQVLSYGVKGLLQVKTIRNFVNNKLVSEHVERKWIRQPQSKIVLVGTSPQTYEVSSRSYSPGMFSGEITVLATAYVEGGVTSTGWLARPGVIAVDPNVIPYGTTLYIPGIGVVHAEDTGSAIVGYHIDICMANAALADAWGARTVTAYILN
;
A
#
# COMPACT_ATOMS: atom_id res chain seq x y z
N MET A 1 13.43 -15.64 -31.27
CA MET A 1 12.96 -16.18 -32.58
C MET A 1 13.78 -17.42 -32.92
N ARG A 2 13.37 -18.59 -32.43
CA ARG A 2 14.02 -19.87 -32.70
C ARG A 2 13.17 -20.63 -33.72
N ILE A 3 13.77 -20.90 -34.86
CA ILE A 3 13.18 -21.68 -35.96
C ILE A 3 13.23 -23.17 -35.57
N PRO A 4 12.15 -23.96 -35.74
CA PRO A 4 12.19 -25.40 -35.51
C PRO A 4 13.03 -26.10 -36.60
N LYS A 5 13.81 -27.09 -36.17
CA LYS A 5 14.88 -27.73 -36.93
C LYS A 5 14.36 -28.82 -37.89
N SER A 6 14.80 -28.68 -39.15
CA SER A 6 15.17 -29.70 -40.15
C SER A 6 14.22 -30.86 -40.48
N LYS A 7 13.63 -30.80 -41.69
CA LYS A 7 13.21 -31.98 -42.48
C LYS A 7 14.44 -32.63 -43.11
N VAL A 8 14.69 -33.91 -42.81
CA VAL A 8 15.72 -34.73 -43.50
C VAL A 8 15.06 -35.42 -44.69
N LEU A 9 15.55 -35.09 -45.89
CA LEU A 9 15.12 -35.61 -47.19
C LEU A 9 15.94 -36.87 -47.51
N TYR A 10 15.32 -38.04 -47.60
CA TYR A 10 15.97 -39.25 -48.11
C TYR A 10 15.59 -39.44 -49.58
N SER A 11 16.56 -39.19 -50.47
CA SER A 11 16.57 -39.64 -51.85
C SER A 11 17.31 -40.98 -51.95
N PHE A 12 16.70 -42.00 -52.55
CA PHE A 12 17.43 -43.19 -52.98
C PHE A 12 17.08 -43.54 -54.43
N LEU A 13 18.13 -43.66 -55.23
CA LEU A 13 18.17 -44.00 -56.65
C LEU A 13 19.03 -45.28 -56.76
N GLY A 14 18.64 -46.27 -57.57
CA GLY A 14 19.48 -47.43 -57.87
C GLY A 14 18.74 -48.56 -58.58
N ALA A 15 19.17 -48.87 -59.81
CA ALA A 15 18.51 -49.67 -60.84
C ALA A 15 18.98 -51.15 -60.88
N THR A 16 18.23 -52.05 -61.57
CA THR A 16 18.66 -52.75 -62.83
C THR A 16 17.67 -53.82 -63.37
N ALA A 17 17.35 -53.68 -64.68
CA ALA A 17 17.31 -54.65 -65.79
C ALA A 17 16.28 -55.82 -65.95
N MET A 18 15.46 -55.66 -67.01
CA MET A 18 15.04 -56.55 -68.13
C MET A 18 14.26 -57.88 -67.94
N LEU A 19 13.08 -57.95 -68.58
CA LEU A 19 12.74 -58.88 -69.68
C LEU A 19 11.39 -58.49 -70.32
N VAL A 20 11.38 -58.28 -71.64
CA VAL A 20 10.19 -57.93 -72.43
C VAL A 20 9.57 -59.22 -72.99
N SER A 21 8.34 -59.51 -72.59
CA SER A 21 7.43 -60.41 -73.30
C SER A 21 6.26 -59.61 -73.86
N LEU A 22 6.10 -59.62 -75.19
CA LEU A 22 4.93 -59.04 -75.86
C LEU A 22 3.73 -59.97 -75.62
N GLY A 23 3.00 -59.71 -74.55
CA GLY A 23 1.59 -60.10 -74.42
C GLY A 23 0.73 -58.86 -74.59
N THR A 24 -0.40 -58.97 -75.29
CA THR A 24 -1.45 -57.93 -75.24
C THR A 24 -2.09 -57.99 -73.85
N VAL A 25 -1.45 -57.35 -72.88
CA VAL A 25 -2.04 -57.09 -71.57
C VAL A 25 -2.99 -55.92 -71.79
N ALA A 26 -4.28 -56.12 -71.54
CA ALA A 26 -5.13 -54.97 -71.22
C ALA A 26 -4.40 -54.23 -70.10
N SER A 27 -3.87 -53.03 -70.34
CA SER A 27 -3.20 -52.27 -69.30
C SER A 27 -4.26 -51.92 -68.25
N ALA A 28 -4.44 -52.79 -67.26
CA ALA A 28 -5.13 -52.45 -66.04
C ALA A 28 -4.38 -51.24 -65.49
N LYS A 29 -5.04 -50.08 -65.52
CA LYS A 29 -4.51 -48.84 -64.96
C LYS A 29 -4.20 -49.15 -63.50
N VAL A 30 -2.92 -49.31 -63.16
CA VAL A 30 -2.52 -49.61 -61.78
C VAL A 30 -2.97 -48.43 -60.93
N PRO A 31 -3.87 -48.63 -59.96
CA PRO A 31 -4.33 -47.55 -59.11
C PRO A 31 -3.14 -46.89 -58.41
N GLY A 32 -3.15 -45.56 -58.38
CA GLY A 32 -2.18 -44.80 -57.62
C GLY A 32 -2.34 -45.05 -56.13
N LYS A 33 -1.30 -44.79 -55.35
CA LYS A 33 -1.36 -44.85 -53.88
C LYS A 33 -1.31 -43.44 -53.30
N VAL A 34 -2.08 -43.16 -52.27
CA VAL A 34 -2.05 -41.90 -51.51
C VAL A 34 -1.93 -42.23 -50.05
N THR A 35 -1.07 -41.53 -49.32
CA THR A 35 -0.91 -41.70 -47.87
C THR A 35 -1.62 -40.56 -47.16
N VAL A 36 -2.51 -40.88 -46.21
CA VAL A 36 -3.03 -39.91 -45.26
C VAL A 36 -2.24 -40.08 -43.96
N ASP A 37 -1.61 -39.00 -43.50
CA ASP A 37 -0.90 -38.89 -42.23
C ASP A 37 -1.78 -38.07 -41.27
N ASP A 38 -2.58 -38.77 -40.45
CA ASP A 38 -3.52 -38.18 -39.51
C ASP A 38 -2.89 -38.12 -38.12
N ASN A 39 -2.44 -36.93 -37.71
CA ASN A 39 -1.77 -36.68 -36.44
C ASN A 39 -0.59 -37.67 -36.18
N GLY A 40 0.14 -38.04 -37.23
CA GLY A 40 1.26 -39.00 -37.18
C GLY A 40 0.89 -40.44 -37.54
N GLN A 41 -0.40 -40.77 -37.61
CA GLN A 41 -0.89 -42.08 -38.01
C GLN A 41 -1.03 -42.17 -39.53
N ARG A 42 -0.24 -43.05 -40.16
CA ARG A 42 -0.20 -43.18 -41.62
C ARG A 42 -1.05 -44.33 -42.13
N ILE A 43 -1.97 -44.03 -43.04
CA ILE A 43 -2.80 -45.00 -43.75
C ILE A 43 -2.63 -44.80 -45.26
N VAL A 44 -2.50 -45.89 -46.00
CA VAL A 44 -2.32 -45.86 -47.46
C VAL A 44 -3.61 -46.31 -48.14
N PHE A 45 -4.13 -45.46 -49.01
CA PHE A 45 -5.33 -45.70 -49.81
C PHE A 45 -4.99 -45.83 -51.29
N GLN A 46 -5.90 -46.45 -52.03
CA GLN A 46 -5.81 -46.54 -53.49
C GLN A 46 -6.61 -45.42 -54.13
N THR A 47 -6.13 -44.90 -55.26
CA THR A 47 -6.80 -43.82 -56.00
C THR A 47 -6.81 -44.12 -57.50
N GLU A 48 -7.98 -44.02 -58.12
CA GLU A 48 -8.21 -44.28 -59.55
C GLU A 48 -8.45 -42.98 -60.35
N HIS A 49 -8.74 -41.88 -59.64
CA HIS A 49 -9.16 -40.57 -60.17
C HIS A 49 -8.37 -39.41 -59.56
N GLN A 50 -8.26 -38.29 -60.29
CA GLN A 50 -7.66 -37.04 -59.81
C GLN A 50 -8.73 -36.14 -59.19
N GLU A 51 -9.30 -36.55 -58.05
CA GLU A 51 -10.24 -35.71 -57.30
C GLU A 51 -9.53 -34.70 -56.39
N SER A 52 -10.26 -33.83 -55.70
CA SER A 52 -9.67 -32.90 -54.71
C SER A 52 -9.31 -33.60 -53.40
N VAL A 53 -8.34 -33.06 -52.64
CA VAL A 53 -8.03 -33.52 -51.27
C VAL A 53 -9.29 -33.58 -50.41
N ALA A 54 -10.18 -32.58 -50.49
CA ALA A 54 -11.42 -32.55 -49.71
C ALA A 54 -12.38 -33.70 -50.03
N SER A 55 -12.57 -34.02 -51.32
CA SER A 55 -13.47 -35.11 -51.72
C SER A 55 -12.87 -36.47 -51.38
N PHE A 56 -11.57 -36.63 -51.62
CA PHE A 56 -10.82 -37.83 -51.27
C PHE A 56 -10.90 -38.14 -49.76
N LEU A 57 -10.64 -37.15 -48.90
CA LEU A 57 -10.72 -37.34 -47.44
C LEU A 57 -12.14 -37.71 -47.00
N ARG A 58 -13.16 -37.06 -47.57
CA ARG A 58 -14.57 -37.34 -47.26
C ARG A 58 -15.01 -38.75 -47.69
N GLU A 59 -14.62 -39.18 -48.89
CA GLU A 59 -14.89 -40.53 -49.39
C GLU A 59 -14.34 -41.61 -48.45
N HIS A 60 -13.16 -41.36 -47.88
CA HIS A 60 -12.49 -42.26 -46.94
C HIS A 60 -12.88 -42.04 -45.47
N GLY A 61 -13.95 -41.28 -45.21
CA GLY A 61 -14.57 -41.16 -43.89
C GLY A 61 -13.93 -40.14 -42.95
N TYR A 62 -12.97 -39.33 -43.41
CA TYR A 62 -12.39 -38.25 -42.60
C TYR A 62 -13.36 -37.08 -42.49
N GLN A 63 -13.71 -36.71 -41.25
CA GLN A 63 -14.55 -35.55 -40.93
C GLN A 63 -13.66 -34.40 -40.46
N LEU A 64 -13.42 -33.44 -41.35
CA LEU A 64 -12.59 -32.29 -41.03
C LEU A 64 -13.38 -31.22 -40.28
N ASN A 65 -12.79 -30.71 -39.19
CA ASN A 65 -13.19 -29.49 -38.53
C ASN A 65 -12.55 -28.29 -39.23
N HIS A 66 -13.19 -27.13 -39.12
CA HIS A 66 -12.66 -25.89 -39.69
C HIS A 66 -11.34 -25.40 -39.07
N HIS A 67 -10.93 -26.00 -37.94
CA HIS A 67 -9.64 -25.75 -37.29
C HIS A 67 -8.54 -26.73 -37.70
N ASP A 68 -8.87 -27.82 -38.40
CA ASP A 68 -7.88 -28.79 -38.85
C ASP A 68 -6.97 -28.18 -39.90
N TRP A 69 -5.67 -28.45 -39.77
CA TRP A 69 -4.69 -28.07 -40.77
C TRP A 69 -4.47 -29.24 -41.73
N VAL A 70 -4.67 -28.99 -43.02
CA VAL A 70 -4.52 -30.01 -44.07
C VAL A 70 -3.53 -29.55 -45.13
N GLN A 71 -2.52 -30.38 -45.41
CA GLN A 71 -1.54 -30.14 -46.47
C GLN A 71 -1.34 -31.40 -47.34
N PRO A 72 -1.43 -31.32 -48.68
CA PRO A 72 -1.79 -30.17 -49.51
C PRO A 72 -3.20 -29.63 -49.26
N GLY A 73 -3.46 -28.37 -49.60
CA GLY A 73 -4.73 -27.71 -49.30
C GLY A 73 -5.94 -28.40 -49.93
N LEU A 74 -7.12 -28.20 -49.35
CA LEU A 74 -8.36 -28.95 -49.63
C LEU A 74 -8.81 -28.98 -51.11
N SER A 75 -8.48 -27.95 -51.90
CA SER A 75 -8.81 -27.87 -53.34
C SER A 75 -7.76 -28.53 -54.25
N THR A 76 -6.64 -28.99 -53.71
CA THR A 76 -5.54 -29.59 -54.48
C THR A 76 -5.99 -30.90 -55.10
N PRO A 77 -5.79 -31.14 -56.42
CA PRO A 77 -6.02 -32.44 -57.02
C PRO A 77 -5.08 -33.50 -56.45
N VAL A 78 -5.62 -34.64 -56.04
CA VAL A 78 -4.91 -35.80 -55.50
C VAL A 78 -4.13 -36.49 -56.61
N GLN A 79 -2.86 -36.80 -56.32
CA GLN A 79 -1.94 -37.46 -57.25
C GLN A 79 -1.38 -38.75 -56.65
N PRO A 80 -1.08 -39.77 -57.47
CA PRO A 80 -0.34 -40.94 -57.00
C PRO A 80 0.99 -40.56 -56.34
N GLY A 81 1.28 -41.14 -55.18
CA GLY A 81 2.44 -40.86 -54.35
C GLY A 81 2.27 -39.69 -53.38
N MET A 82 1.12 -38.98 -53.41
CA MET A 82 0.86 -37.85 -52.52
C MET A 82 0.75 -38.30 -51.05
N VAL A 83 1.28 -37.46 -50.16
CA VAL A 83 1.03 -37.54 -48.71
C VAL A 83 0.15 -36.36 -48.32
N ILE A 84 -1.04 -36.66 -47.80
CA ILE A 84 -1.98 -35.70 -47.23
C ILE A 84 -1.77 -35.72 -45.72
N GLN A 85 -1.25 -34.64 -45.16
CA GLN A 85 -1.08 -34.46 -43.72
C GLN A 85 -2.31 -33.78 -43.16
N ILE A 86 -2.84 -34.31 -42.06
CA ILE A 86 -3.91 -33.74 -41.26
C ILE A 86 -3.35 -33.54 -39.85
N GLU A 87 -3.38 -32.31 -39.36
CA GLU A 87 -3.09 -32.00 -37.96
C GLU A 87 -4.34 -31.38 -37.33
N THR A 88 -4.85 -32.02 -36.28
CA THR A 88 -6.03 -31.56 -35.55
C THR A 88 -5.57 -30.86 -34.27
N PRO A 89 -5.85 -29.55 -34.12
CA PRO A 89 -5.47 -28.85 -32.90
C PRO A 89 -6.26 -29.37 -31.70
N ALA A 90 -5.63 -29.37 -30.53
CA ALA A 90 -6.32 -29.63 -29.28
C ALA A 90 -7.19 -28.43 -28.89
N MET A 91 -8.42 -28.69 -28.49
CA MET A 91 -9.28 -27.69 -27.87
C MET A 91 -8.98 -27.64 -26.37
N VAL A 92 -8.56 -26.48 -25.87
CA VAL A 92 -8.18 -26.26 -24.47
C VAL A 92 -9.04 -25.14 -23.90
N LYS A 93 -9.58 -25.33 -22.69
CA LYS A 93 -10.21 -24.24 -21.94
C LYS A 93 -9.23 -23.67 -20.94
N ILE A 94 -9.13 -22.35 -20.91
CA ILE A 94 -8.25 -21.63 -19.99
C ILE A 94 -9.09 -20.68 -19.14
N ASP A 95 -9.03 -20.82 -17.82
CA ASP A 95 -9.54 -19.85 -16.86
C ASP A 95 -8.41 -18.96 -16.37
N ASN A 96 -8.47 -17.68 -16.72
CA ASN A 96 -7.55 -16.67 -16.21
C ASN A 96 -8.29 -15.73 -15.26
N GLN A 97 -8.17 -15.97 -13.96
CA GLN A 97 -8.79 -15.17 -12.90
C GLN A 97 -10.34 -15.11 -12.95
N GLY A 98 -11.01 -16.17 -13.38
CA GLY A 98 -12.46 -16.27 -13.54
C GLY A 98 -12.96 -15.97 -14.96
N HIS A 99 -12.05 -15.63 -15.88
CA HIS A 99 -12.36 -15.41 -17.28
C HIS A 99 -12.00 -16.64 -18.11
N TRP A 100 -13.04 -17.42 -18.45
CA TRP A 100 -12.91 -18.59 -19.30
C TRP A 100 -12.80 -18.22 -20.77
N GLN A 101 -11.86 -18.86 -21.46
CA GLN A 101 -11.70 -18.82 -22.91
C GLN A 101 -11.39 -20.20 -23.47
N THR A 102 -11.70 -20.40 -24.76
CA THR A 102 -11.41 -21.63 -25.49
C THR A 102 -10.36 -21.34 -26.55
N VAL A 103 -9.28 -22.11 -26.53
CA VAL A 103 -8.12 -21.98 -27.41
C VAL A 103 -7.96 -23.27 -28.20
N TRP A 104 -7.77 -23.15 -29.52
CA TRP A 104 -7.39 -24.26 -30.39
C TRP A 104 -5.90 -24.16 -30.64
N THR A 105 -5.14 -25.19 -30.26
CA THR A 105 -3.67 -25.10 -30.20
C THR A 105 -2.97 -26.36 -30.69
N PHE A 106 -1.82 -26.18 -31.33
CA PHE A 106 -0.84 -27.22 -31.65
C PHE A 106 0.28 -27.32 -30.60
N GLY A 107 0.19 -26.51 -29.54
CA GLY A 107 1.14 -26.51 -28.44
C GLY A 107 1.17 -27.87 -27.75
N GLN A 108 2.38 -28.35 -27.49
CA GLN A 108 2.62 -29.71 -27.01
C GLN A 108 2.37 -29.87 -25.51
N ASN A 109 2.54 -28.79 -24.75
CA ASN A 109 2.39 -28.79 -23.29
C ASN A 109 1.77 -27.47 -22.78
N VAL A 110 1.43 -27.45 -21.48
CA VAL A 110 0.76 -26.33 -20.82
C VAL A 110 1.56 -25.03 -20.97
N ASP A 111 2.88 -25.03 -20.81
CA ASP A 111 3.73 -23.84 -20.94
C ASP A 111 3.61 -23.20 -22.32
N GLU A 112 3.74 -24.01 -23.37
CA GLU A 112 3.65 -23.57 -24.77
C GLU A 112 2.26 -23.00 -25.09
N VAL A 113 1.19 -23.65 -24.60
CA VAL A 113 -0.18 -23.15 -24.80
C VAL A 113 -0.39 -21.80 -24.13
N LEU A 114 0.13 -21.61 -22.91
CA LEU A 114 0.05 -20.33 -22.21
C LEU A 114 0.87 -19.24 -22.93
N GLU A 115 2.06 -19.56 -23.44
CA GLU A 115 2.91 -18.63 -24.19
C GLU A 115 2.25 -18.18 -25.51
N MET A 116 1.67 -19.13 -26.26
CA MET A 116 0.97 -18.86 -27.52
C MET A 116 -0.26 -17.96 -27.33
N ASP A 117 -0.94 -18.07 -26.20
CA ASP A 117 -2.09 -17.23 -25.82
C ASP A 117 -1.66 -15.93 -25.10
N HIS A 118 -0.36 -15.62 -25.09
CA HIS A 118 0.22 -14.44 -24.46
C HIS A 118 -0.04 -14.33 -22.94
N ILE A 119 -0.20 -15.47 -22.28
CA ILE A 119 -0.36 -15.56 -20.83
C ILE A 119 1.00 -15.78 -20.17
N HIS A 120 1.53 -14.73 -19.56
CA HIS A 120 2.78 -14.80 -18.81
C HIS A 120 2.53 -15.00 -17.31
N LEU A 121 3.18 -16.01 -16.74
CA LEU A 121 3.15 -16.30 -15.30
C LEU A 121 4.21 -15.48 -14.56
N GLN A 122 3.84 -14.94 -13.39
CA GLN A 122 4.73 -14.26 -12.47
C GLN A 122 5.15 -15.22 -11.34
N PRO A 123 6.28 -14.96 -10.65
CA PRO A 123 6.65 -15.74 -9.48
C PRO A 123 5.52 -15.73 -8.43
N GLY A 124 5.06 -16.92 -8.04
CA GLY A 124 3.96 -17.11 -7.08
C GLY A 124 2.64 -17.54 -7.72
N ASP A 125 2.44 -17.29 -9.02
CA ASP A 125 1.25 -17.76 -9.74
C ASP A 125 1.17 -19.29 -9.72
N LYS A 126 -0.05 -19.81 -9.75
CA LYS A 126 -0.34 -21.25 -9.78
C LYS A 126 -1.14 -21.61 -11.01
N VAL A 127 -0.87 -22.80 -11.53
CA VAL A 127 -1.59 -23.40 -12.65
C VAL A 127 -2.11 -24.77 -12.20
N SER A 128 -3.35 -25.12 -12.56
CA SER A 128 -3.96 -26.40 -12.17
C SER A 128 -3.22 -27.62 -12.71
N LEU A 129 -2.52 -27.47 -13.83
CA LEU A 129 -1.71 -28.49 -14.48
C LEU A 129 -0.23 -28.10 -14.43
N PRO A 130 0.71 -29.06 -14.29
CA PRO A 130 2.13 -28.81 -14.45
C PRO A 130 2.45 -28.22 -15.83
N LEU A 131 3.35 -27.24 -15.88
CA LEU A 131 3.74 -26.56 -17.13
C LEU A 131 4.28 -27.52 -18.21
N SER A 132 4.96 -28.59 -17.79
CA SER A 132 5.49 -29.62 -18.68
C SER A 132 4.48 -30.71 -19.07
N GLN A 133 3.24 -30.67 -18.56
CA GLN A 133 2.25 -31.70 -18.85
C GLN A 133 1.84 -31.62 -20.33
N PRO A 134 1.88 -32.75 -21.08
CA PRO A 134 1.38 -32.78 -22.44
C PRO A 134 -0.10 -32.39 -22.52
N ILE A 135 -0.45 -31.61 -23.53
CA ILE A 135 -1.83 -31.17 -23.75
C ILE A 135 -2.61 -32.27 -24.46
N VAL A 136 -3.80 -32.56 -23.94
CA VAL A 136 -4.77 -33.45 -24.57
C VAL A 136 -6.00 -32.65 -24.98
N ASN A 137 -6.72 -33.13 -25.99
CA ASN A 137 -7.96 -32.49 -26.41
C ASN A 137 -8.96 -32.43 -25.24
N HIS A 138 -9.62 -31.28 -25.07
CA HIS A 138 -10.50 -30.92 -23.95
C HIS A 138 -9.79 -30.71 -22.59
N SER A 139 -8.48 -30.43 -22.57
CA SER A 139 -7.79 -30.03 -21.34
C SER A 139 -8.38 -28.75 -20.75
N GLU A 140 -8.43 -28.67 -19.42
CA GLU A 140 -8.85 -27.48 -18.68
C GLU A 140 -7.69 -26.95 -17.81
N ILE A 141 -7.30 -25.71 -18.04
CA ILE A 141 -6.21 -25.02 -17.36
C ILE A 141 -6.79 -23.89 -16.53
N VAL A 142 -6.55 -23.90 -15.21
CA VAL A 142 -6.97 -22.83 -14.30
C VAL A 142 -5.75 -22.10 -13.79
N ILE A 143 -5.75 -20.79 -13.91
CA ILE A 143 -4.65 -19.91 -13.52
C ILE A 143 -5.09 -19.08 -12.32
N GLN A 144 -4.36 -19.24 -11.23
CA GLN A 144 -4.48 -18.41 -10.04
C GLN A 144 -3.30 -17.44 -9.99
N LYS A 145 -3.60 -16.14 -10.04
CA LYS A 145 -2.57 -15.09 -9.91
C LYS A 145 -2.40 -14.71 -8.44
N ASP A 146 -1.18 -14.86 -7.93
CA ASP A 146 -0.83 -14.52 -6.55
C ASP A 146 0.10 -13.29 -6.56
N GLN A 147 -0.34 -12.17 -5.98
CA GLN A 147 0.41 -10.91 -5.98
C GLN A 147 0.61 -10.35 -4.58
N GLN A 148 1.83 -9.90 -4.29
CA GLN A 148 2.15 -9.16 -3.07
C GLN A 148 2.48 -7.70 -3.39
N LYS A 149 1.83 -6.76 -2.70
CA LYS A 149 2.10 -5.32 -2.79
C LYS A 149 2.56 -4.80 -1.43
N ILE A 150 3.69 -4.11 -1.42
CA ILE A 150 4.30 -3.55 -0.21
C ILE A 150 4.28 -2.03 -0.30
N TYR A 151 3.66 -1.38 0.68
CA TYR A 151 3.58 0.07 0.80
C TYR A 151 4.36 0.51 2.04
N THR A 152 5.25 1.48 1.90
CA THR A 152 6.02 2.02 3.02
C THR A 152 5.78 3.51 3.16
N LYS A 153 5.41 3.95 4.37
CA LYS A 153 5.20 5.36 4.70
C LYS A 153 5.96 5.72 5.98
N LEU A 154 6.59 6.90 5.97
CA LEU A 154 7.11 7.52 7.18
C LEU A 154 6.05 8.41 7.79
N GLN A 155 5.82 8.24 9.09
CA GLN A 155 4.86 9.02 9.87
C GLN A 155 5.60 9.77 10.99
N GLU A 156 5.47 11.10 11.00
CA GLU A 156 5.92 11.91 12.12
C GLU A 156 5.00 11.74 13.32
N ILE A 157 5.58 11.52 14.50
CA ILE A 157 4.86 11.41 15.76
C ILE A 157 5.21 12.65 16.62
N PRO A 158 4.23 13.47 17.03
CA PRO A 158 4.51 14.64 17.84
C PRO A 158 5.11 14.24 19.19
N PHE A 159 5.93 15.13 19.75
CA PHE A 159 6.42 14.98 21.12
C PHE A 159 5.48 15.66 22.12
N GLN A 160 5.55 15.24 23.38
CA GLN A 160 4.84 15.88 24.47
C GLN A 160 5.67 17.01 25.08
N THR A 161 5.02 18.02 25.66
CA THR A 161 5.70 19.01 26.50
C THR A 161 5.49 18.66 27.96
N ILE A 162 6.59 18.46 28.69
CA ILE A 162 6.60 18.15 30.12
C ILE A 162 7.05 19.40 30.87
N GLN A 163 6.21 19.87 31.79
CA GLN A 163 6.56 20.96 32.70
C GLN A 163 7.20 20.39 33.97
N ARG A 164 8.30 21.00 34.43
CA ARG A 164 8.99 20.60 35.67
C ARG A 164 9.20 21.82 36.56
N ARG A 165 8.67 21.76 37.78
CA ARG A 165 8.77 22.84 38.77
C ARG A 165 10.22 22.99 39.28
N THR A 166 10.66 24.22 39.51
CA THR A 166 11.97 24.50 40.10
C THR A 166 11.99 25.79 40.93
N GLN A 167 12.68 25.76 42.08
CA GLN A 167 12.95 26.96 42.88
C GLN A 167 14.11 27.81 42.32
N LYS A 168 14.80 27.35 41.26
CA LYS A 168 15.88 28.15 40.63
C LYS A 168 15.35 29.33 39.81
N LEU A 169 14.06 29.32 39.49
CA LEU A 169 13.38 30.36 38.74
C LEU A 169 12.30 30.98 39.61
N PHE A 170 12.07 32.27 39.42
CA PHE A 170 10.97 32.94 40.08
C PHE A 170 9.63 32.49 39.50
N VAL A 171 8.61 32.50 40.34
CA VAL A 171 7.22 32.34 39.95
C VAL A 171 6.91 33.23 38.72
N GLY A 172 6.20 32.68 37.73
CA GLY A 172 5.95 33.33 36.43
C GLY A 172 7.04 33.09 35.37
N GLN A 173 8.30 32.87 35.76
CA GLN A 173 9.39 32.60 34.81
C GLN A 173 9.37 31.16 34.30
N THR A 174 9.76 31.00 33.03
CA THR A 174 9.94 29.69 32.40
C THR A 174 11.28 29.61 31.66
N GLN A 175 11.82 28.39 31.58
CA GLN A 175 13.04 28.13 30.80
C GLN A 175 12.91 26.80 30.07
N VAL A 176 13.17 26.79 28.75
CA VAL A 176 13.22 25.54 27.98
C VAL A 176 14.52 24.80 28.32
N LEU A 177 14.40 23.60 28.90
CA LEU A 177 15.53 22.71 29.18
C LEU A 177 15.84 21.79 27.98
N SER A 178 14.81 21.38 27.24
CA SER A 178 14.95 20.60 26.01
C SER A 178 13.83 20.98 25.05
N TYR A 179 14.13 21.16 23.76
CA TYR A 179 13.15 21.58 22.76
C TYR A 179 12.21 20.45 22.28
N GLY A 180 12.55 19.20 22.61
CA GLY A 180 11.84 18.03 22.10
C GLY A 180 12.11 17.76 20.62
N VAL A 181 11.87 16.52 20.20
CA VAL A 181 12.09 16.07 18.83
C VAL A 181 10.94 15.15 18.43
N LYS A 182 10.33 15.40 17.27
CA LYS A 182 9.27 14.52 16.75
C LYS A 182 9.83 13.12 16.50
N GLY A 183 9.05 12.11 16.86
CA GLY A 183 9.32 10.73 16.48
C GLY A 183 9.12 10.52 14.98
N LEU A 184 9.71 9.45 14.46
CA LEU A 184 9.57 9.00 13.08
C LEU A 184 9.28 7.50 13.10
N LEU A 185 8.07 7.13 12.69
CA LEU A 185 7.59 5.76 12.64
C LEU A 185 7.50 5.32 11.18
N GLN A 186 8.17 4.23 10.82
CA GLN A 186 7.97 3.57 9.55
C GLN A 186 6.78 2.62 9.66
N VAL A 187 5.80 2.80 8.79
CA VAL A 187 4.64 1.94 8.65
C VAL A 187 4.75 1.22 7.31
N LYS A 188 4.90 -0.10 7.35
CA LYS A 188 4.98 -0.96 6.18
C LYS A 188 3.74 -1.83 6.11
N THR A 189 2.96 -1.67 5.04
CA THR A 189 1.73 -2.42 4.79
C THR A 189 2.00 -3.45 3.68
N ILE A 190 1.84 -4.72 4.01
CA ILE A 190 1.99 -5.86 3.09
C ILE A 190 0.59 -6.37 2.76
N ARG A 191 0.20 -6.31 1.48
CA ARG A 191 -1.10 -6.80 0.99
C ARG A 191 -0.87 -7.97 0.04
N ASN A 192 -1.51 -9.11 0.31
CA ASN A 192 -1.49 -10.26 -0.57
C ASN A 192 -2.85 -10.36 -1.30
N PHE A 193 -2.80 -10.61 -2.59
CA PHE A 193 -3.95 -10.71 -3.47
C PHE A 193 -3.96 -12.06 -4.17
N VAL A 194 -5.14 -12.65 -4.29
CA VAL A 194 -5.41 -13.85 -5.11
C VAL A 194 -6.46 -13.46 -6.14
N ASN A 195 -6.18 -13.64 -7.42
CA ASN A 195 -7.09 -13.27 -8.52
C ASN A 195 -7.59 -11.81 -8.39
N ASN A 196 -6.65 -10.88 -8.15
CA ASN A 196 -6.90 -9.46 -7.91
C ASN A 196 -7.77 -9.11 -6.69
N LYS A 197 -8.15 -10.09 -5.86
CA LYS A 197 -8.91 -9.89 -4.62
C LYS A 197 -7.97 -9.88 -3.42
N LEU A 198 -8.10 -8.90 -2.53
CA LEU A 198 -7.32 -8.81 -1.30
C LEU A 198 -7.69 -9.96 -0.37
N VAL A 199 -6.72 -10.81 -0.02
CA VAL A 199 -6.94 -11.96 0.87
C VAL A 199 -6.32 -11.77 2.25
N SER A 200 -5.27 -10.96 2.36
CA SER A 200 -4.66 -10.63 3.65
C SER A 200 -3.96 -9.29 3.62
N GLU A 201 -4.03 -8.57 4.73
CA GLU A 201 -3.26 -7.34 4.98
C GLU A 201 -2.50 -7.51 6.30
N HIS A 202 -1.21 -7.19 6.28
CA HIS A 202 -0.36 -7.14 7.47
C HIS A 202 0.33 -5.79 7.57
N VAL A 203 0.40 -5.22 8.78
CA VAL A 203 1.02 -3.92 9.03
C VAL A 203 2.16 -4.09 10.02
N GLU A 204 3.37 -3.80 9.55
CA GLU A 204 4.58 -3.74 10.37
C GLU A 204 4.85 -2.29 10.74
N ARG A 205 5.19 -2.05 12.02
CA ARG A 205 5.56 -0.73 12.53
C ARG A 205 6.95 -0.79 13.10
N LYS A 206 7.81 0.14 12.69
CA LYS A 206 9.20 0.22 13.17
C LYS A 206 9.54 1.66 13.53
N TRP A 207 10.00 1.88 14.76
CA TRP A 207 10.56 3.17 15.15
C TRP A 207 11.88 3.41 14.43
N ILE A 208 11.96 4.49 13.67
CA ILE A 208 13.20 5.03 13.12
C ILE A 208 13.80 6.00 14.14
N ARG A 209 12.95 6.78 14.81
CA ARG A 209 13.32 7.66 15.92
C ARG A 209 12.15 7.79 16.90
N GLN A 210 12.37 7.59 18.20
CA GLN A 210 11.32 7.83 19.20
C GLN A 210 11.13 9.34 19.45
N PRO A 211 9.90 9.79 19.75
CA PRO A 211 9.67 11.18 20.12
C PRO A 211 10.39 11.48 21.44
N GLN A 212 11.04 12.63 21.51
CA GLN A 212 11.67 13.13 22.72
C GLN A 212 10.87 14.33 23.22
N SER A 213 10.43 14.30 24.48
CA SER A 213 9.62 15.37 25.03
C SER A 213 10.37 16.70 25.11
N LYS A 214 9.65 17.80 24.85
CA LYS A 214 10.08 19.14 25.21
C LYS A 214 9.96 19.29 26.72
N ILE A 215 11.01 19.78 27.38
CA ILE A 215 11.00 19.98 28.84
C ILE A 215 11.07 21.48 29.10
N VAL A 216 10.09 22.00 29.83
CA VAL A 216 10.02 23.40 30.26
C VAL A 216 10.08 23.45 31.78
N LEU A 217 11.08 24.16 32.31
CA LEU A 217 11.15 24.49 33.73
C LEU A 217 10.18 25.64 34.02
N VAL A 218 9.42 25.50 35.11
CA VAL A 218 8.50 26.53 35.60
C VAL A 218 8.94 26.94 37.00
N GLY A 219 9.12 28.24 37.22
CA GLY A 219 9.59 28.76 38.49
C GLY A 219 8.58 28.67 39.62
N THR A 220 9.06 28.36 40.81
CA THR A 220 8.27 28.26 42.04
C THR A 220 8.86 29.06 43.19
N SER A 221 9.94 29.82 42.96
CA SER A 221 10.51 30.70 43.99
C SER A 221 9.74 32.02 44.01
N PRO A 222 9.20 32.46 45.15
CA PRO A 222 8.58 33.78 45.24
C PRO A 222 9.62 34.88 44.98
N GLN A 223 9.29 35.84 44.13
CA GLN A 223 10.09 37.07 44.01
C GLN A 223 9.60 38.06 45.07
N THR A 224 10.44 38.33 46.07
CA THR A 224 10.12 39.23 47.19
C THR A 224 10.79 40.59 47.02
N TYR A 225 10.06 41.64 47.34
CA TYR A 225 10.60 42.99 47.50
C TYR A 225 10.40 43.45 48.94
N GLU A 226 11.40 44.11 49.52
CA GLU A 226 11.23 44.78 50.80
C GLU A 226 10.36 46.02 50.60
N VAL A 227 9.17 46.01 51.17
CA VAL A 227 8.29 47.18 51.20
C VAL A 227 8.27 47.70 52.63
N SER A 228 9.10 48.70 52.90
CA SER A 228 9.02 49.48 54.14
C SER A 228 8.01 50.60 53.93
N SER A 229 7.17 50.87 54.93
CA SER A 229 6.18 51.97 54.92
C SER A 229 6.80 53.39 54.81
N ARG A 230 8.14 53.50 54.71
CA ARG A 230 8.87 54.75 54.53
C ARG A 230 9.77 54.78 53.29
N SER A 231 9.79 53.71 52.48
CA SER A 231 10.69 53.58 51.35
C SER A 231 9.93 53.11 50.11
N TYR A 232 8.97 53.92 49.66
CA TYR A 232 8.57 53.89 48.26
C TYR A 232 9.84 54.19 47.45
N SER A 233 10.49 53.17 46.90
CA SER A 233 11.65 53.36 46.02
C SER A 233 11.14 53.96 44.71
N PRO A 234 11.30 55.28 44.48
CA PRO A 234 10.73 55.92 43.31
C PRO A 234 11.45 55.33 42.08
N GLY A 235 10.71 54.61 41.24
CA GLY A 235 11.24 53.92 40.06
C GLY A 235 11.01 52.40 40.02
N MET A 236 10.62 51.75 41.12
CA MET A 236 10.29 50.31 41.13
C MET A 236 8.79 50.04 40.95
N PHE A 237 7.94 50.88 41.54
CA PHE A 237 6.49 50.76 41.45
C PHE A 237 5.91 51.98 40.71
N SER A 238 4.93 51.75 39.84
CA SER A 238 4.17 52.80 39.14
C SER A 238 2.95 53.26 39.94
N GLY A 239 2.49 52.47 40.91
CA GLY A 239 1.33 52.76 41.74
C GLY A 239 1.05 51.66 42.75
N GLU A 240 0.03 51.88 43.57
CA GLU A 240 -0.51 50.87 44.49
C GLU A 240 -2.03 50.79 44.34
N ILE A 241 -2.58 49.61 44.60
CA ILE A 241 -4.01 49.34 44.53
C ILE A 241 -4.43 48.46 45.70
N THR A 242 -5.47 48.89 46.41
CA THR A 242 -6.06 48.10 47.49
C THR A 242 -7.24 47.31 46.94
N VAL A 243 -7.19 45.99 47.09
CA VAL A 243 -8.16 45.06 46.50
C VAL A 243 -8.58 44.00 47.51
N LEU A 244 -9.80 43.48 47.36
CA LEU A 244 -10.16 42.19 47.96
C LEU A 244 -9.38 41.10 47.20
N ALA A 245 -8.63 40.26 47.91
CA ALA A 245 -7.88 39.16 47.33
C ALA A 245 -8.40 37.82 47.86
N THR A 246 -8.94 37.00 46.96
CA THR A 246 -9.26 35.59 47.19
C THR A 246 -8.17 34.71 46.59
N ALA A 247 -8.28 33.39 46.74
CA ALA A 247 -7.39 32.45 46.09
C ALA A 247 -8.14 31.24 45.50
N TYR A 248 -7.64 30.74 44.37
CA TYR A 248 -8.11 29.53 43.71
C TYR A 248 -6.94 28.58 43.44
N VAL A 249 -7.25 27.31 43.20
CA VAL A 249 -6.23 26.30 42.91
C VAL A 249 -5.91 26.30 41.41
N GLU A 250 -4.65 26.17 41.08
CA GLU A 250 -4.16 25.99 39.71
C GLU A 250 -4.92 24.89 38.95
N GLY A 251 -5.13 25.12 37.66
CA GLY A 251 -5.93 24.24 36.81
C GLY A 251 -6.77 25.02 35.81
N GLY A 252 -7.00 24.43 34.64
CA GLY A 252 -7.69 25.11 33.55
C GLY A 252 -6.81 26.10 32.77
N VAL A 253 -7.44 26.81 31.84
CA VAL A 253 -6.78 27.78 30.96
C VAL A 253 -7.29 29.17 31.34
N THR A 254 -6.35 30.09 31.57
CA THR A 254 -6.62 31.51 31.84
C THR A 254 -7.29 32.17 30.64
N SER A 255 -7.97 33.29 30.87
CA SER A 255 -8.60 34.09 29.81
C SER A 255 -7.64 34.49 28.67
N THR A 256 -6.35 34.70 28.98
CA THR A 256 -5.32 35.02 27.97
C THR A 256 -4.74 33.79 27.24
N GLY A 257 -5.20 32.58 27.57
CA GLY A 257 -4.86 31.34 26.86
C GLY A 257 -3.68 30.55 27.45
N TRP A 258 -3.09 31.00 28.56
CA TRP A 258 -2.05 30.26 29.28
C TRP A 258 -2.63 29.34 30.34
N LEU A 259 -1.87 28.34 30.80
CA LEU A 259 -2.26 27.50 31.92
C LEU A 259 -2.30 28.33 33.22
N ALA A 260 -3.40 28.24 33.97
CA ALA A 260 -3.50 28.85 35.30
C ALA A 260 -2.49 28.17 36.25
N ARG A 261 -1.60 28.97 36.81
CA ARG A 261 -0.46 28.52 37.63
C ARG A 261 -0.10 29.59 38.67
N PRO A 262 0.60 29.22 39.77
CA PRO A 262 1.17 30.20 40.70
C PRO A 262 1.94 31.29 39.95
N GLY A 263 1.70 32.54 40.34
CA GLY A 263 2.22 33.72 39.64
C GLY A 263 1.24 34.36 38.67
N VAL A 264 0.09 33.73 38.44
CA VAL A 264 -1.04 34.33 37.72
C VAL A 264 -2.11 34.74 38.72
N ILE A 265 -2.80 35.84 38.42
CA ILE A 265 -4.03 36.24 39.11
C ILE A 265 -5.16 36.46 38.10
N ALA A 266 -6.39 36.23 38.56
CA ALA A 266 -7.60 36.69 37.90
C ALA A 266 -7.94 38.11 38.37
N VAL A 267 -8.36 38.98 37.44
CA VAL A 267 -8.66 40.40 37.71
C VAL A 267 -9.90 40.86 36.93
N ASP A 268 -10.44 42.04 37.28
CA ASP A 268 -11.28 42.82 36.37
C ASP A 268 -10.39 43.61 35.40
N PRO A 269 -10.39 43.32 34.09
CA PRO A 269 -9.52 43.99 33.12
C PRO A 269 -9.78 45.48 32.95
N ASN A 270 -10.95 45.98 33.37
CA ASN A 270 -11.26 47.41 33.32
C ASN A 270 -10.59 48.18 34.48
N VAL A 271 -10.18 47.49 35.54
CA VAL A 271 -9.50 48.06 36.71
C VAL A 271 -8.00 47.74 36.68
N ILE A 272 -7.65 46.48 36.43
CA ILE A 272 -6.28 46.01 36.28
C ILE A 272 -6.16 45.38 34.88
N PRO A 273 -5.61 46.09 33.89
CA PRO A 273 -5.49 45.57 32.53
C PRO A 273 -4.68 44.27 32.48
N TYR A 274 -4.99 43.39 31.53
CA TYR A 274 -4.17 42.20 31.29
C TYR A 274 -2.71 42.56 31.00
N GLY A 275 -1.80 41.69 31.43
CA GLY A 275 -0.36 41.91 31.34
C GLY A 275 0.21 42.82 32.44
N THR A 276 -0.64 43.43 33.28
CA THR A 276 -0.17 44.18 34.46
C THR A 276 0.59 43.23 35.39
N THR A 277 1.79 43.65 35.79
CA THR A 277 2.62 42.93 36.74
C THR A 277 2.52 43.60 38.11
N LEU A 278 2.17 42.82 39.12
CA LEU A 278 1.93 43.31 40.49
C LEU A 278 2.87 42.60 41.45
N TYR A 279 3.25 43.28 42.52
CA TYR A 279 3.82 42.67 43.70
C TYR A 279 2.79 42.66 44.83
N ILE A 280 2.50 41.47 45.37
CA ILE A 280 1.62 41.30 46.52
C ILE A 280 2.47 40.79 47.69
N PRO A 281 2.60 41.56 48.79
CA PRO A 281 3.34 41.13 49.97
C PRO A 281 2.87 39.76 50.48
N GLY A 282 3.82 38.85 50.72
CA GLY A 282 3.54 37.48 51.17
C GLY A 282 3.18 36.49 50.06
N ILE A 283 2.96 36.96 48.82
CA ILE A 283 2.72 36.13 47.63
C ILE A 283 3.89 36.24 46.66
N GLY A 284 4.39 37.45 46.43
CA GLY A 284 5.42 37.74 45.46
C GLY A 284 4.89 38.47 44.23
N VAL A 285 5.68 38.43 43.15
CA VAL A 285 5.30 38.99 41.85
C VAL A 285 4.28 38.09 41.16
N VAL A 286 3.24 38.72 40.60
CA VAL A 286 2.16 38.06 39.87
C VAL A 286 1.76 38.83 38.62
N HIS A 287 1.12 38.15 37.67
CA HIS A 287 0.69 38.70 36.39
C HIS A 287 -0.82 38.57 36.22
N ALA A 288 -1.46 39.65 35.76
CA ALA A 288 -2.86 39.64 35.35
C ALA A 288 -3.02 38.90 34.01
N GLU A 289 -3.31 37.60 34.07
CA GLU A 289 -3.52 36.75 32.88
C GLU A 289 -4.94 36.17 32.79
N ASP A 290 -5.76 36.32 33.83
CA ASP A 290 -7.05 35.64 33.95
C ASP A 290 -8.20 36.57 34.37
N THR A 291 -9.45 36.14 34.19
CA THR A 291 -10.64 36.81 34.74
C THR A 291 -11.72 35.78 35.04
N GLY A 292 -12.70 36.15 35.86
CA GLY A 292 -13.86 35.32 36.16
C GLY A 292 -15.09 36.18 36.37
N SER A 293 -16.27 35.62 36.16
CA SER A 293 -17.53 36.36 36.31
C SER A 293 -17.78 36.92 37.71
N ALA A 294 -17.10 36.37 38.73
CA ALA A 294 -17.14 36.83 40.11
C ALA A 294 -16.04 37.86 40.46
N ILE A 295 -15.09 38.10 39.56
CA ILE A 295 -13.93 38.98 39.78
C ILE A 295 -14.20 40.31 39.09
N VAL A 296 -14.90 41.21 39.80
CA VAL A 296 -15.38 42.49 39.26
C VAL A 296 -14.95 43.64 40.19
N GLY A 297 -14.47 44.74 39.61
CA GLY A 297 -13.98 45.90 40.34
C GLY A 297 -12.61 45.68 41.00
N TYR A 298 -12.45 46.19 42.23
CA TYR A 298 -11.24 46.05 43.04
C TYR A 298 -11.18 44.68 43.75
N HIS A 299 -11.33 43.61 42.97
CA HIS A 299 -11.25 42.21 43.44
C HIS A 299 -10.28 41.45 42.54
N ILE A 300 -9.37 40.71 43.15
CA ILE A 300 -8.46 39.77 42.48
C ILE A 300 -8.61 38.36 43.05
N ASP A 301 -8.29 37.36 42.23
CA ASP A 301 -8.21 35.96 42.66
C ASP A 301 -6.82 35.40 42.38
N ILE A 302 -6.14 34.89 43.41
CA ILE A 302 -4.75 34.46 43.31
C ILE A 302 -4.66 32.98 42.99
N CYS A 303 -3.98 32.64 41.90
CA CYS A 303 -3.77 31.24 41.54
C CYS A 303 -2.71 30.61 42.47
N MET A 304 -3.09 29.56 43.18
CA MET A 304 -2.27 28.86 44.18
C MET A 304 -1.98 27.42 43.75
N ALA A 305 -0.86 26.87 44.23
CA ALA A 305 -0.39 25.56 43.80
C ALA A 305 -1.25 24.38 44.28
N ASN A 306 -2.03 24.55 45.35
CA ASN A 306 -2.89 23.51 45.91
C ASN A 306 -3.96 24.12 46.82
N ALA A 307 -4.98 23.31 47.14
CA ALA A 307 -6.10 23.70 47.99
C ALA A 307 -5.64 24.20 49.37
N ALA A 308 -4.68 23.54 50.01
CA ALA A 308 -4.20 23.95 51.33
C ALA A 308 -3.62 25.37 51.35
N LEU A 309 -2.93 25.81 50.29
CA LEU A 309 -2.44 27.18 50.17
C LEU A 309 -3.57 28.18 49.90
N ALA A 310 -4.55 27.81 49.08
CA ALA A 310 -5.72 28.65 48.82
C ALA A 310 -6.57 28.84 50.10
N ASP A 311 -6.81 27.76 50.84
CA ASP A 311 -7.56 27.77 52.09
C ASP A 311 -6.83 28.58 53.18
N ALA A 312 -5.50 28.42 53.28
CA ALA A 312 -4.67 29.19 54.21
C ALA A 312 -4.67 30.70 53.88
N TRP A 313 -4.84 31.07 52.61
CA TRP A 313 -4.99 32.46 52.20
C TRP A 313 -6.39 33.02 52.54
N GLY A 314 -7.46 32.30 52.20
CA GLY A 314 -8.82 32.76 52.42
C GLY A 314 -9.17 34.04 51.64
N ALA A 315 -10.09 34.86 52.15
CA ALA A 315 -10.42 36.16 51.56
C ALA A 315 -9.92 37.29 52.46
N ARG A 316 -9.12 38.21 51.92
CA ARG A 316 -8.58 39.34 52.68
C ARG A 316 -8.33 40.55 51.80
N THR A 317 -8.45 41.74 52.37
CA THR A 317 -8.07 42.97 51.68
C THR A 317 -6.56 43.17 51.78
N VAL A 318 -5.91 43.38 50.64
CA VAL A 318 -4.46 43.61 50.54
C VAL A 318 -4.15 44.82 49.67
N THR A 319 -2.98 45.42 49.92
CA THR A 319 -2.41 46.42 49.02
C THR A 319 -1.41 45.72 48.09
N ALA A 320 -1.68 45.77 46.79
CA ALA A 320 -0.80 45.29 45.73
C ALA A 320 -0.09 46.48 45.08
N TYR A 321 1.17 46.29 44.70
CA TYR A 321 1.99 47.34 44.10
C TYR A 321 2.18 47.05 42.61
N ILE A 322 1.82 48.01 41.76
CA ILE A 322 1.97 47.87 40.30
C ILE A 322 3.44 48.10 39.97
N LEU A 323 4.05 47.14 39.27
CA LEU A 323 5.44 47.23 38.84
C LEU A 323 5.56 48.01 37.52
N ASN A 324 6.69 48.71 37.33
CA ASN A 324 7.04 49.39 36.07
C ASN A 324 7.42 48.40 34.96
#